data_AF-A0A7V6I499-F1
#
_entry.id   AF-A0A7V6I499-F1
#
_cell.length_a   1.000
_cell.length_b   1.000
_cell.length_c   1.000
_cell.angle_alpha   90.00
_cell.angle_beta   90.00
_cell.angle_gamma   90.00
#
_symmetry.space_group_name_H-M   'P 1'
#
loop_
_entity.id
_entity.type
_entity.pdbx_description
1 polymer ?
#
loop_
_entity_poly.entity_id
_entity_poly.type
_entity_poly.pdbx_seq_one_letter_code
_entity_poly.pdbx_strand_id
1 'polypeptide(L)'
;MKNRIPIILFCLLAFSSCKKNIVELNIQPPEIFPDYKEVAIPTNIAPLNFSLNQPFVGYVRMVGGGSTFDFKFNKGKITIPERRWRKLIKNSIGSEINVTVLEKRGNQLLAYSPFNIYVMDNKIDPYIVYRLIDPGYELWNEMGIYQRNLENYKEKALLENKMTDLNCVNCHSFADNNPDNMSIHMRAIHPGTYIMKDGEIEKFALSEDVGVANFVYPSWHPSGKYIAYSTNDTKQGFHINDPDRIEVFDNSSDIVVYDIENYEIITSPLLFSNSS
;
A
#
# COMPACT_ATOMS: atom_id res chain seq x y z
N MET A 1 -14.23 68.91 43.57
CA MET A 1 -14.02 67.44 43.50
C MET A 1 -15.10 66.85 42.60
N LYS A 2 -14.70 66.27 41.47
CA LYS A 2 -15.57 65.67 40.45
C LYS A 2 -15.86 64.23 40.85
N ASN A 3 -17.11 63.84 41.08
CA ASN A 3 -17.47 62.42 41.14
C ASN A 3 -18.51 62.08 40.07
N ARG A 4 -18.10 61.16 39.21
CA ARG A 4 -18.70 60.72 37.96
C ARG A 4 -19.72 59.60 38.23
N ILE A 5 -20.76 59.59 37.41
CA ILE A 5 -21.69 58.47 37.17
C ILE A 5 -20.93 57.23 36.67
N PRO A 6 -21.37 56.00 36.98
CA PRO A 6 -21.12 54.87 36.10
C PRO A 6 -22.43 54.38 35.46
N ILE A 7 -22.58 54.70 34.17
CA ILE A 7 -23.40 53.95 33.23
C ILE A 7 -22.56 52.73 32.87
N ILE A 8 -22.90 51.57 33.41
CA ILE A 8 -22.42 50.28 32.90
C ILE A 8 -23.64 49.39 32.77
N LEU A 9 -24.39 49.63 31.70
CA LEU A 9 -25.35 48.70 31.15
C LEU A 9 -25.06 48.63 29.65
N PHE A 10 -25.11 47.41 29.11
CA PHE A 10 -25.01 47.09 27.69
C PHE A 10 -23.61 46.95 27.07
N CYS A 11 -22.97 45.80 27.30
CA CYS A 11 -21.98 45.22 26.38
C CYS A 11 -21.97 43.68 26.50
N LEU A 12 -23.13 43.04 26.28
CA LEU A 12 -23.30 41.59 26.43
C LEU A 12 -23.97 40.90 25.22
N LEU A 13 -23.93 41.50 24.04
CA LEU A 13 -24.47 40.88 22.82
C LEU A 13 -23.56 41.10 21.61
N ALA A 14 -22.45 40.35 21.54
CA ALA A 14 -21.69 40.16 20.31
C ALA A 14 -20.90 38.84 20.31
N PHE A 15 -21.57 37.72 20.59
CA PHE A 15 -21.10 36.40 20.16
C PHE A 15 -22.01 35.89 19.04
N SER A 16 -22.07 36.63 17.92
CA SER A 16 -22.52 36.08 16.66
C SER A 16 -21.47 35.08 16.18
N SER A 17 -21.66 33.82 16.56
CA SER A 17 -20.99 32.68 15.93
C SER A 17 -21.24 32.79 14.43
N CYS A 18 -20.17 32.98 13.66
CA CYS A 18 -20.20 33.06 12.22
C CYS A 18 -20.52 31.65 11.67
N LYS A 19 -21.80 31.27 11.71
CA LYS A 19 -22.30 30.09 11.01
C LYS A 19 -22.07 30.35 9.52
N LYS A 20 -21.08 29.68 8.93
CA LYS A 20 -20.90 29.71 7.47
C LYS A 20 -22.19 29.18 6.86
N ASN A 21 -22.89 30.02 6.11
CA ASN A 21 -24.12 29.64 5.43
C ASN A 21 -23.79 28.53 4.42
N ILE A 22 -24.28 27.31 4.71
CA ILE A 22 -24.34 26.21 3.74
C ILE A 22 -25.61 26.46 2.94
N VAL A 23 -25.48 26.75 1.66
CA VAL A 23 -26.57 27.31 0.84
C VAL A 23 -27.18 26.28 -0.10
N GLU A 24 -26.42 25.26 -0.50
CA GLU A 24 -26.92 24.21 -1.40
C GLU A 24 -26.37 22.85 -1.00
N LEU A 25 -27.22 21.82 -1.16
CA LEU A 25 -26.84 20.42 -1.12
C LEU A 25 -26.77 19.91 -2.55
N ASN A 26 -25.60 19.48 -3.01
CA ASN A 26 -25.49 18.65 -4.20
C ASN A 26 -25.93 17.23 -3.84
N ILE A 27 -26.89 16.68 -4.59
CA ILE A 27 -27.56 15.40 -4.28
C ILE A 27 -26.61 14.21 -4.48
N GLN A 28 -25.48 14.40 -5.16
CA GLN A 28 -24.48 13.35 -5.36
C GLN A 28 -23.22 13.60 -4.52
N PRO A 29 -22.57 12.53 -4.01
CA PRO A 29 -21.25 12.62 -3.43
C PRO A 29 -20.24 13.03 -4.51
N PRO A 30 -19.12 13.68 -4.13
CA PRO A 30 -18.11 14.06 -5.10
C PRO A 30 -17.39 12.81 -5.62
N GLU A 31 -16.96 12.85 -6.88
CA GLU A 31 -16.01 11.86 -7.39
C GLU A 31 -14.64 12.08 -6.77
N ILE A 32 -14.12 11.04 -6.11
CA ILE A 32 -12.84 11.04 -5.41
C ILE A 32 -11.95 9.91 -5.91
N PHE A 33 -10.64 10.13 -5.87
CA PHE A 33 -9.62 9.12 -6.13
C PHE A 33 -8.53 9.14 -5.04
N PRO A 34 -8.16 8.00 -4.44
CA PRO A 34 -8.81 6.70 -4.57
C PRO A 34 -10.27 6.73 -4.11
N ASP A 35 -11.07 5.77 -4.57
CA ASP A 35 -12.46 5.68 -4.16
C ASP A 35 -12.56 5.08 -2.76
N TYR A 36 -12.68 5.95 -1.76
CA TYR A 36 -12.89 5.58 -0.36
C TYR A 36 -14.34 5.70 0.09
N LYS A 37 -15.30 5.74 -0.84
CA LYS A 37 -16.72 5.74 -0.47
C LYS A 37 -17.12 4.35 0.03
N GLU A 38 -17.75 4.29 1.20
CA GLU A 38 -18.31 3.07 1.80
C GLU A 38 -17.27 1.95 2.09
N VAL A 39 -16.00 2.31 2.29
CA VAL A 39 -14.93 1.34 2.58
C VAL A 39 -14.85 1.01 4.06
N ALA A 40 -14.42 -0.22 4.38
CA ALA A 40 -14.07 -0.64 5.73
C ALA A 40 -12.56 -0.50 5.97
N ILE A 41 -12.17 0.04 7.12
CA ILE A 41 -10.77 0.28 7.48
C ILE A 41 -10.42 -0.25 8.87
N PRO A 42 -9.15 -0.68 9.07
CA PRO A 42 -8.65 -1.06 10.38
C PRO A 42 -8.29 0.16 11.22
N THR A 43 -8.21 -0.03 12.54
CA THR A 43 -7.95 1.05 13.50
C THR A 43 -6.58 1.70 13.38
N ASN A 44 -5.62 1.05 12.72
CA ASN A 44 -4.24 1.53 12.59
C ASN A 44 -3.89 2.17 11.24
N ILE A 45 -4.83 2.24 10.29
CA ILE A 45 -4.55 2.78 8.95
C ILE A 45 -4.13 4.27 8.96
N ALA A 46 -3.22 4.63 8.07
CA ALA A 46 -2.86 6.01 7.79
C ALA A 46 -4.08 6.84 7.34
N PRO A 47 -4.02 8.18 7.44
CA PRO A 47 -5.14 9.04 7.05
C PRO A 47 -5.44 8.89 5.56
N LEU A 48 -6.66 8.43 5.20
CA LEU A 48 -7.09 8.18 3.82
C LEU A 48 -7.13 9.45 2.95
N ASN A 49 -5.97 9.92 2.51
CA ASN A 49 -5.83 11.09 1.66
C ASN A 49 -6.39 10.80 0.27
N PHE A 50 -7.20 11.72 -0.26
CA PHE A 50 -7.85 11.58 -1.55
C PHE A 50 -7.78 12.88 -2.36
N SER A 51 -8.06 12.78 -3.65
CA SER A 51 -8.21 13.91 -4.56
C SER A 51 -9.59 13.94 -5.20
N LEU A 52 -10.03 15.12 -5.58
CA LEU A 52 -11.25 15.35 -6.36
C LEU A 52 -10.93 15.36 -7.85
N ASN A 53 -11.78 14.74 -8.67
CA ASN A 53 -11.63 14.78 -10.13
C ASN A 53 -11.69 16.20 -10.68
N GLN A 54 -12.56 17.05 -10.12
CA GLN A 54 -12.63 18.47 -10.43
C GLN A 54 -11.98 19.30 -9.31
N PRO A 55 -10.87 20.00 -9.56
CA PRO A 55 -10.13 20.70 -8.52
C PRO A 55 -10.81 22.02 -8.13
N PHE A 56 -11.19 22.14 -6.86
CA PHE A 56 -11.66 23.40 -6.27
C PHE A 56 -11.03 23.65 -4.90
N VAL A 57 -11.37 24.79 -4.29
CA VAL A 57 -10.98 25.15 -2.91
C VAL A 57 -12.17 24.93 -2.01
N GLY A 58 -11.94 24.30 -0.86
CA GLY A 58 -13.05 23.88 -0.02
C GLY A 58 -12.63 23.47 1.37
N TYR A 59 -13.57 22.82 2.05
CA TYR A 59 -13.37 22.20 3.35
C TYR A 59 -13.84 20.75 3.29
N VAL A 60 -13.21 19.90 4.08
CA VAL A 60 -13.76 18.58 4.40
C VAL A 60 -14.20 18.61 5.86
N ARG A 61 -15.41 18.13 6.10
CA ARG A 61 -15.96 17.85 7.43
C ARG A 61 -15.97 16.34 7.63
N MET A 62 -15.43 15.89 8.76
CA MET A 62 -15.50 14.49 9.17
C MET A 62 -16.17 14.38 10.52
N VAL A 63 -17.14 13.47 10.64
CA VAL A 63 -17.97 13.25 11.84
C VAL A 63 -17.98 11.76 12.17
N GLY A 64 -17.69 11.39 13.41
CA GLY A 64 -17.71 10.00 13.86
C GLY A 64 -17.40 9.90 15.36
N GLY A 65 -18.01 8.95 16.06
CA GLY A 65 -17.68 8.71 17.47
C GLY A 65 -17.92 9.91 18.41
N GLY A 66 -18.96 10.71 18.14
CA GLY A 66 -19.23 11.96 18.87
C GLY A 66 -18.18 13.06 18.66
N SER A 67 -17.28 12.91 17.68
CA SER A 67 -16.25 13.89 17.33
C SER A 67 -16.47 14.43 15.92
N THR A 68 -16.21 15.74 15.77
CA THR A 68 -16.29 16.42 14.48
C THR A 68 -15.06 17.28 14.29
N PHE A 69 -14.50 17.29 13.07
CA PHE A 69 -13.55 18.32 12.69
C PHE A 69 -13.66 18.72 11.22
N ASP A 70 -13.36 19.98 10.98
CA ASP A 70 -13.26 20.56 9.65
C ASP A 70 -11.81 20.91 9.34
N PHE A 71 -11.40 20.78 8.09
CA PHE A 71 -10.11 21.26 7.60
C PHE A 71 -10.22 21.75 6.16
N LYS A 72 -9.38 22.72 5.80
CA LYS A 72 -9.36 23.33 4.47
C LYS A 72 -8.47 22.51 3.54
N PHE A 73 -8.86 22.45 2.27
CA PHE A 73 -7.99 21.97 1.19
C PHE A 73 -7.96 22.97 0.03
N ASN A 74 -6.95 22.83 -0.84
CA ASN A 74 -6.78 23.66 -2.04
C ASN A 74 -6.56 22.75 -3.26
N LYS A 75 -7.04 23.18 -4.43
CA LYS A 75 -6.81 22.51 -5.73
C LYS A 75 -7.21 21.03 -5.74
N GLY A 76 -8.28 20.67 -5.03
CA GLY A 76 -8.80 19.31 -5.01
C GLY A 76 -7.90 18.23 -4.38
N LYS A 77 -6.78 18.57 -3.71
CA LYS A 77 -5.95 17.61 -2.97
C LYS A 77 -6.29 17.65 -1.48
N ILE A 78 -6.81 16.54 -0.94
CA ILE A 78 -7.23 16.44 0.46
C ILE A 78 -6.16 15.67 1.24
N THR A 79 -5.51 16.36 2.17
CA THR A 79 -4.57 15.75 3.12
C THR A 79 -5.16 15.85 4.52
N ILE A 80 -5.57 14.71 5.07
CA ILE A 80 -6.24 14.63 6.37
C ILE A 80 -5.18 14.82 7.48
N PRO A 81 -5.38 15.74 8.45
CA PRO A 81 -4.43 15.93 9.53
C PRO A 81 -4.31 14.68 10.42
N GLU A 82 -3.12 14.07 10.46
CA GLU A 82 -2.88 12.76 11.09
C GLU A 82 -3.36 12.68 12.54
N ARG A 83 -3.02 13.68 13.38
CA ARG A 83 -3.44 13.70 14.78
C ARG A 83 -4.96 13.71 14.95
N ARG A 84 -5.67 14.40 14.05
CA ARG A 84 -7.14 14.47 14.09
C ARG A 84 -7.76 13.16 13.58
N TRP A 85 -7.18 12.58 12.52
CA TRP A 85 -7.54 11.26 12.00
C TRP A 85 -7.45 10.18 13.08
N ARG A 86 -6.29 10.04 13.74
CA ARG A 86 -6.09 9.03 14.79
C ARG A 86 -7.09 9.17 15.94
N LYS A 87 -7.42 10.41 16.34
CA LYS A 87 -8.44 10.68 17.36
C LYS A 87 -9.84 10.26 16.88
N LEU A 88 -10.19 10.59 15.64
CA LEU A 88 -11.50 10.27 15.07
C LEU A 88 -11.70 8.75 14.92
N ILE A 89 -10.70 8.04 14.41
CA ILE A 89 -10.71 6.58 14.30
C ILE A 89 -10.91 5.93 15.67
N LYS A 90 -10.12 6.33 16.67
CA LYS A 90 -10.24 5.81 18.04
C LYS A 90 -11.65 5.98 18.62
N ASN A 91 -12.32 7.09 18.31
CA ASN A 91 -13.65 7.37 18.81
C ASN A 91 -14.75 6.65 18.03
N SER A 92 -14.47 6.18 16.81
CA SER A 92 -15.46 5.62 15.89
C SER A 92 -15.36 4.10 15.72
N ILE A 93 -14.59 3.41 16.56
CA ILE A 93 -14.42 1.94 16.51
C ILE A 93 -15.80 1.25 16.58
N GLY A 94 -16.05 0.33 15.64
CA GLY A 94 -17.34 -0.37 15.51
C GLY A 94 -18.47 0.49 14.94
N SER A 95 -18.14 1.66 14.37
CA SER A 95 -19.09 2.63 13.80
C SER A 95 -18.54 3.21 12.48
N GLU A 96 -19.15 4.30 12.03
CA GLU A 96 -18.87 4.98 10.77
C GLU A 96 -18.33 6.40 11.00
N ILE A 97 -17.51 6.83 10.06
CA ILE A 97 -17.09 8.21 9.88
C ILE A 97 -17.82 8.74 8.65
N ASN A 98 -18.67 9.74 8.85
CA ASN A 98 -19.31 10.46 7.78
C ASN A 98 -18.38 11.57 7.26
N VAL A 99 -18.17 11.61 5.95
CA VAL A 99 -17.31 12.57 5.26
C VAL A 99 -18.16 13.45 4.36
N THR A 100 -18.11 14.77 4.60
CA THR A 100 -18.78 15.78 3.76
C THR A 100 -17.75 16.70 3.13
N VAL A 101 -17.77 16.82 1.80
CA VAL A 101 -16.95 17.79 1.05
C VAL A 101 -17.76 19.07 0.83
N LEU A 102 -17.13 20.21 1.10
CA LEU A 102 -17.73 21.54 1.01
C LEU A 102 -16.94 22.38 0.01
N GLU A 103 -17.55 22.77 -1.11
CA GLU A 103 -16.96 23.68 -2.08
C GLU A 103 -17.20 25.14 -1.68
N LYS A 104 -16.15 25.96 -1.73
CA LYS A 104 -16.28 27.40 -1.49
C LYS A 104 -16.59 28.15 -2.78
N ARG A 105 -17.83 28.64 -2.92
CA ARG A 105 -18.27 29.50 -4.02
C ARG A 105 -18.51 30.92 -3.51
N GLY A 106 -17.51 31.79 -3.68
CA GLY A 106 -17.54 33.15 -3.14
C GLY A 106 -17.70 33.16 -1.61
N ASN A 107 -18.83 33.68 -1.13
CA ASN A 107 -19.20 33.72 0.30
C ASN A 107 -20.08 32.54 0.75
N GLN A 108 -20.40 31.60 -0.15
CA GLN A 108 -21.26 30.46 0.13
C GLN A 108 -20.46 29.15 0.17
N LEU A 109 -21.00 28.16 0.88
CA LEU A 109 -20.55 26.78 0.84
C LEU A 109 -21.62 25.90 0.18
N LEU A 110 -21.22 25.20 -0.87
CA LEU A 110 -21.98 24.09 -1.46
C LEU A 110 -21.53 22.80 -0.78
N ALA A 111 -22.44 22.07 -0.15
CA ALA A 111 -22.17 20.77 0.46
C ALA A 111 -22.51 19.66 -0.51
N TYR A 112 -21.57 18.73 -0.74
CA TYR A 112 -21.88 17.50 -1.45
C TYR A 112 -22.54 16.49 -0.53
N SER A 113 -23.29 15.54 -1.09
CA SER A 113 -23.85 14.45 -0.30
C SER A 113 -22.72 13.68 0.39
N PRO A 114 -22.87 13.36 1.68
CA PRO A 114 -21.81 12.70 2.41
C PRO A 114 -21.69 11.24 1.99
N PHE A 115 -20.53 10.65 2.27
CA PHE A 115 -20.27 9.22 2.17
C PHE A 115 -19.68 8.72 3.49
N ASN A 116 -19.74 7.42 3.73
CA ASN A 116 -19.25 6.81 4.95
C ASN A 116 -17.93 6.09 4.77
N ILE A 117 -17.20 5.95 5.88
CA ILE A 117 -16.06 5.07 6.05
C ILE A 117 -16.31 4.27 7.32
N TYR A 118 -16.23 2.95 7.26
CA TYR A 118 -16.53 2.06 8.38
C TYR A 118 -15.26 1.69 9.15
N VAL A 119 -15.25 1.89 10.46
CA VAL A 119 -14.08 1.61 11.30
C VAL A 119 -14.27 0.27 12.01
N MET A 120 -13.50 -0.71 11.59
CA MET A 120 -13.53 -2.07 12.12
C MET A 120 -12.69 -2.17 13.39
N ASP A 121 -13.13 -2.98 14.37
CA ASP A 121 -12.38 -3.27 15.59
C ASP A 121 -11.30 -4.33 15.37
N ASN A 122 -10.41 -4.04 14.43
CA ASN A 122 -9.24 -4.86 14.15
C ASN A 122 -8.07 -3.99 13.68
N LYS A 123 -6.90 -4.62 13.62
CA LYS A 123 -5.68 -4.05 13.03
C LYS A 123 -5.25 -4.91 11.86
N ILE A 124 -4.54 -4.29 10.93
CA ILE A 124 -3.79 -4.99 9.88
C ILE A 124 -2.31 -5.06 10.25
N ASP A 125 -1.58 -5.93 9.57
CA ASP A 125 -0.12 -5.81 9.49
C ASP A 125 0.22 -4.39 9.03
N PRO A 126 1.04 -3.64 9.78
CA PRO A 126 1.40 -2.29 9.43
C PRO A 126 2.28 -2.19 8.18
N TYR A 127 2.77 -3.29 7.61
CA TYR A 127 3.70 -3.26 6.48
C TYR A 127 3.22 -4.02 5.25
N ILE A 128 3.55 -3.46 4.10
CA ILE A 128 3.50 -4.15 2.80
C ILE A 128 4.89 -4.12 2.20
N VAL A 129 5.29 -5.21 1.57
CA VAL A 129 6.52 -5.32 0.78
C VAL A 129 6.15 -5.40 -0.70
N TYR A 130 6.81 -4.61 -1.54
CA TYR A 130 6.57 -4.58 -2.98
C TYR A 130 7.83 -4.21 -3.74
N ARG A 131 7.74 -4.34 -5.06
CA ARG A 131 8.78 -3.93 -5.99
C ARG A 131 8.37 -2.64 -6.66
N LEU A 132 9.35 -1.77 -6.87
CA LEU A 132 9.25 -0.73 -7.89
C LEU A 132 10.09 -1.20 -9.07
N ILE A 133 9.42 -1.38 -10.20
CA ILE A 133 10.02 -1.85 -11.44
C ILE A 133 9.62 -0.83 -12.50
N ASP A 134 10.60 -0.11 -13.00
CA ASP A 134 10.37 0.80 -14.11
C ASP A 134 10.08 0.00 -15.41
N PRO A 135 9.37 0.59 -16.38
CA PRO A 135 9.13 -0.04 -17.67
C PRO A 135 10.43 -0.51 -18.32
N GLY A 136 10.40 -1.62 -19.07
CA GLY A 136 11.61 -2.31 -19.57
C GLY A 136 12.50 -1.54 -20.57
N TYR A 137 12.18 -0.28 -20.87
CA TYR A 137 13.02 0.65 -21.66
C TYR A 137 13.78 1.65 -20.77
N GLU A 138 13.45 1.76 -19.48
CA GLU A 138 14.22 2.50 -18.47
C GLU A 138 15.39 1.64 -17.98
N LEU A 139 16.40 2.28 -17.40
CA LEU A 139 17.64 1.63 -17.00
C LEU A 139 17.35 0.47 -16.01
N TRP A 140 17.73 -0.76 -16.40
CA TRP A 140 17.64 -1.98 -15.59
C TRP A 140 18.47 -1.95 -14.27
N ASN A 141 19.18 -0.84 -14.03
CA ASN A 141 20.11 -0.66 -12.92
C ASN A 141 19.47 0.03 -11.70
N GLU A 142 18.18 0.39 -11.71
CA GLU A 142 17.45 0.90 -10.56
C GLU A 142 16.22 0.00 -10.28
N MET A 143 16.42 -1.00 -9.42
CA MET A 143 15.37 -1.93 -9.01
C MET A 143 15.53 -2.22 -7.52
N GLY A 144 14.41 -2.29 -6.82
CA GLY A 144 14.44 -2.64 -5.41
C GLY A 144 13.16 -3.28 -4.90
N ILE A 145 13.33 -3.90 -3.74
CA ILE A 145 12.27 -4.35 -2.85
C ILE A 145 12.14 -3.27 -1.77
N TYR A 146 10.93 -2.78 -1.58
CA TYR A 146 10.59 -1.70 -0.67
C TYR A 146 9.54 -2.18 0.33
N GLN A 147 9.62 -1.64 1.54
CA GLN A 147 8.62 -1.83 2.57
C GLN A 147 7.96 -0.49 2.86
N ARG A 148 6.63 -0.47 2.89
CA ARG A 148 5.85 0.70 3.26
C ARG A 148 5.04 0.45 4.52
N ASN A 149 5.12 1.40 5.45
CA ASN A 149 4.27 1.42 6.62
C ASN A 149 2.89 2.01 6.26
N LEU A 150 1.84 1.18 6.39
CA LEU A 150 0.45 1.49 6.11
C LEU A 150 -0.20 2.39 7.17
N GLU A 151 0.45 2.62 8.31
CA GLU A 151 -0.02 3.49 9.40
C GLU A 151 0.46 4.95 9.26
N ASN A 152 1.51 5.21 8.46
CA ASN A 152 2.12 6.54 8.34
C ASN A 152 2.76 6.88 6.97
N TYR A 153 2.59 6.04 5.95
CA TYR A 153 3.11 6.22 4.59
C TYR A 153 4.63 6.19 4.42
N LYS A 154 5.42 5.99 5.47
CA LYS A 154 6.88 5.89 5.33
C LYS A 154 7.24 4.66 4.53
N GLU A 155 8.09 4.85 3.53
CA GLU A 155 8.67 3.80 2.71
C GLU A 155 10.17 3.69 3.02
N LYS A 156 10.69 2.47 2.96
CA LYS A 156 12.11 2.16 3.13
C LYS A 156 12.51 1.11 2.09
N ALA A 157 13.62 1.33 1.41
CA ALA A 157 14.25 0.29 0.60
C ALA A 157 14.80 -0.81 1.52
N LEU A 158 14.41 -2.07 1.24
CA LEU A 158 14.92 -3.26 1.92
C LEU A 158 16.15 -3.80 1.20
N LEU A 159 16.06 -3.93 -0.12
CA LEU A 159 17.12 -4.43 -0.97
C LEU A 159 17.06 -3.71 -2.31
N GLU A 160 18.15 -3.07 -2.70
CA GLU A 160 18.30 -2.47 -4.03
C GLU A 160 19.37 -3.26 -4.78
N ASN A 161 19.21 -3.44 -6.09
CA ASN A 161 20.18 -4.13 -6.94
C ASN A 161 21.61 -3.59 -6.79
N LYS A 162 21.79 -2.28 -6.60
CA LYS A 162 23.09 -1.62 -6.34
C LYS A 162 23.80 -2.09 -5.07
N MET A 163 23.05 -2.67 -4.11
CA MET A 163 23.61 -3.29 -2.91
C MET A 163 24.16 -4.70 -3.19
N THR A 164 23.88 -5.25 -4.36
CA THR A 164 24.19 -6.62 -4.78
C THR A 164 24.93 -6.65 -6.10
N ASP A 165 25.86 -5.70 -6.36
CA ASP A 165 26.60 -5.60 -7.63
C ASP A 165 25.68 -5.61 -8.88
N LEU A 166 24.53 -4.94 -8.78
CA LEU A 166 23.52 -4.84 -9.82
C LEU A 166 22.85 -6.18 -10.21
N ASN A 167 22.79 -7.15 -9.28
CA ASN A 167 21.96 -8.34 -9.47
C ASN A 167 20.47 -8.00 -9.60
N CYS A 168 19.74 -8.86 -10.30
CA CYS A 168 18.30 -8.80 -10.34
C CYS A 168 17.73 -9.23 -8.98
N VAL A 169 16.99 -8.36 -8.29
CA VAL A 169 16.42 -8.60 -6.94
C VAL A 169 14.90 -8.77 -6.96
N ASN A 170 14.41 -9.51 -7.96
CA ASN A 170 12.98 -9.57 -8.27
C ASN A 170 12.19 -10.59 -7.45
N CYS A 171 12.52 -11.88 -7.58
CA CYS A 171 11.64 -12.94 -7.13
C CYS A 171 11.84 -13.13 -5.63
N HIS A 172 10.86 -12.75 -4.82
CA HIS A 172 10.88 -12.97 -3.39
C HIS A 172 9.49 -13.34 -2.87
N SER A 173 9.45 -14.06 -1.76
CA SER A 173 8.20 -14.44 -1.08
C SER A 173 8.45 -14.68 0.40
N PHE A 174 7.40 -14.51 1.20
CA PHE A 174 7.42 -14.73 2.64
C PHE A 174 6.55 -15.94 2.99
N ALA A 175 7.04 -16.79 3.88
CA ALA A 175 6.26 -17.86 4.48
C ALA A 175 5.24 -17.24 5.44
N ASP A 176 3.95 -17.39 5.18
CA ASP A 176 2.87 -16.88 6.05
C ASP A 176 3.03 -15.40 6.45
N ASN A 177 3.53 -14.56 5.53
CA ASN A 177 3.84 -13.13 5.75
C ASN A 177 4.88 -12.87 6.86
N ASN A 178 5.67 -13.86 7.26
CA ASN A 178 6.71 -13.72 8.27
C ASN A 178 8.02 -13.21 7.64
N PRO A 179 8.55 -12.03 8.04
CA PRO A 179 9.79 -11.48 7.49
C PRO A 179 11.03 -12.31 7.84
N ASP A 180 10.99 -13.12 8.90
CA ASP A 180 12.10 -13.98 9.32
C ASP A 180 12.16 -15.29 8.52
N ASN A 181 11.15 -15.55 7.68
CA ASN A 181 11.03 -16.74 6.84
C ASN A 181 10.70 -16.33 5.40
N MET A 182 11.73 -16.13 4.57
CA MET A 182 11.56 -15.65 3.20
C MET A 182 12.52 -16.31 2.23
N SER A 183 12.17 -16.28 0.94
CA SER A 183 13.04 -16.72 -0.15
C SER A 183 13.23 -15.55 -1.11
N ILE A 184 14.45 -15.41 -1.63
CA ILE A 184 14.77 -14.49 -2.71
C ILE A 184 15.68 -15.17 -3.74
N HIS A 185 15.33 -15.05 -5.02
CA HIS A 185 16.18 -15.53 -6.10
C HIS A 185 16.84 -14.35 -6.83
N MET A 186 18.16 -14.38 -6.89
CA MET A 186 18.99 -13.40 -7.58
C MET A 186 19.56 -13.97 -8.87
N ARG A 187 19.73 -13.10 -9.87
CA ARG A 187 20.30 -13.42 -11.18
C ARG A 187 21.37 -12.39 -11.55
N ALA A 188 22.27 -12.80 -12.46
CA ALA A 188 23.45 -12.07 -12.95
C ALA A 188 24.73 -12.38 -12.17
N ILE A 189 25.28 -11.43 -11.42
CA ILE A 189 26.64 -11.52 -10.85
C ILE A 189 26.73 -12.53 -9.69
N HIS A 190 25.70 -12.58 -8.85
CA HIS A 190 25.58 -13.45 -7.68
C HIS A 190 24.34 -14.32 -7.80
N PRO A 191 24.27 -15.21 -8.82
CA PRO A 191 23.08 -15.97 -9.08
C PRO A 191 22.82 -16.98 -7.97
N GLY A 192 21.55 -17.25 -7.70
CA GLY A 192 21.13 -18.29 -6.78
C GLY A 192 19.92 -17.89 -5.95
N THR A 193 19.38 -18.87 -5.27
CA THR A 193 18.28 -18.69 -4.31
C THR A 193 18.86 -18.55 -2.92
N TYR A 194 18.38 -17.58 -2.16
CA TYR A 194 18.74 -17.34 -0.78
C TYR A 194 17.47 -17.51 0.04
N ILE A 195 17.58 -18.26 1.11
CA ILE A 195 16.47 -18.54 2.02
C ILE A 195 16.86 -17.98 3.37
N MET A 196 15.96 -17.19 3.93
CA MET A 196 16.00 -16.77 5.31
C MET A 196 15.06 -17.69 6.08
N LYS A 197 15.57 -18.33 7.13
CA LYS A 197 14.80 -19.17 8.04
C LYS A 197 15.12 -18.77 9.47
N ASP A 198 14.08 -18.44 10.22
CA ASP A 198 14.19 -17.94 11.60
C ASP A 198 15.23 -16.79 11.73
N GLY A 199 15.31 -15.93 10.71
CA GLY A 199 16.22 -14.78 10.63
C GLY A 199 17.64 -15.10 10.14
N GLU A 200 18.01 -16.37 10.02
CA GLU A 200 19.32 -16.80 9.50
C GLU A 200 19.26 -16.94 7.98
N ILE A 201 20.26 -16.40 7.28
CA ILE A 201 20.33 -16.41 5.81
C ILE A 201 21.26 -17.52 5.34
N GLU A 202 20.75 -18.37 4.47
CA GLU A 202 21.53 -19.37 3.74
C GLU A 202 21.39 -19.16 2.23
N LYS A 203 22.50 -19.33 1.51
CA LYS A 203 22.46 -19.48 0.05
C LYS A 203 22.18 -20.94 -0.24
N PHE A 204 21.12 -21.20 -0.98
CA PHE A 204 20.81 -22.54 -1.45
C PHE A 204 21.94 -23.07 -2.34
N ALA A 205 22.47 -24.23 -1.99
CA ALA A 205 23.45 -24.95 -2.81
C ALA A 205 22.70 -26.01 -3.63
N LEU A 206 22.56 -25.78 -4.93
CA LEU A 206 22.07 -26.79 -5.86
C LEU A 206 23.09 -27.94 -5.92
N SER A 207 22.66 -29.16 -5.59
CA SER A 207 23.41 -30.34 -6.00
C SER A 207 23.34 -30.45 -7.53
N GLU A 208 24.49 -30.51 -8.21
CA GLU A 208 24.60 -30.57 -9.67
C GLU A 208 23.79 -31.74 -10.28
N ASP A 209 23.53 -32.80 -9.49
CA ASP A 209 22.90 -34.05 -9.92
C ASP A 209 21.39 -33.98 -10.17
N VAL A 210 20.68 -32.92 -9.75
CA VAL A 210 19.20 -32.87 -9.81
C VAL A 210 18.68 -32.27 -11.13
N GLY A 211 19.54 -31.61 -11.91
CA GLY A 211 19.16 -31.07 -13.23
C GLY A 211 18.23 -29.85 -13.20
N VAL A 212 18.04 -29.22 -12.03
CA VAL A 212 17.23 -27.99 -11.88
C VAL A 212 18.06 -26.77 -12.26
N ALA A 213 17.66 -26.08 -13.32
CA ALA A 213 18.38 -24.92 -13.84
C ALA A 213 18.20 -23.65 -12.99
N ASN A 214 17.00 -23.42 -12.45
CA ASN A 214 16.65 -22.20 -11.72
C ASN A 214 15.41 -22.37 -10.84
N PHE A 215 15.24 -21.45 -9.89
CA PHE A 215 14.05 -21.33 -9.04
C PHE A 215 13.41 -19.96 -9.30
N VAL A 216 12.21 -19.95 -9.87
CA VAL A 216 11.60 -18.71 -10.35
C VAL A 216 10.47 -18.25 -9.44
N TYR A 217 9.34 -18.95 -9.44
CA TYR A 217 8.16 -18.55 -8.67
C TYR A 217 7.99 -19.45 -7.44
N PRO A 218 8.28 -18.95 -6.22
CA PRO A 218 8.09 -19.69 -4.97
C PRO A 218 6.63 -19.72 -4.51
N SER A 219 6.23 -20.83 -3.91
CA SER A 219 5.03 -20.98 -3.10
C SER A 219 5.35 -21.78 -1.85
N TRP A 220 5.22 -21.13 -0.69
CA TRP A 220 5.52 -21.74 0.60
C TRP A 220 4.40 -22.68 1.03
N HIS A 221 4.77 -23.88 1.47
CA HIS A 221 3.84 -24.74 2.19
C HIS A 221 3.53 -24.10 3.57
N PRO A 222 2.27 -24.16 4.07
CA PRO A 222 1.89 -23.53 5.35
C PRO A 222 2.72 -23.95 6.56
N SER A 223 3.39 -25.10 6.51
CA SER A 223 4.32 -25.53 7.59
C SER A 223 5.63 -24.73 7.64
N GLY A 224 5.95 -23.96 6.59
CA GLY A 224 7.25 -23.30 6.45
C GLY A 224 8.42 -24.24 6.14
N LYS A 225 8.17 -25.56 6.03
CA LYS A 225 9.22 -26.58 5.81
C LYS A 225 9.50 -26.87 4.34
N TYR A 226 8.58 -26.50 3.46
CA TYR A 226 8.67 -26.79 2.04
C TYR A 226 8.39 -25.54 1.22
N ILE A 227 9.08 -25.42 0.08
CA ILE A 227 8.80 -24.40 -0.92
C ILE A 227 8.66 -25.08 -2.27
N ALA A 228 7.49 -24.98 -2.88
CA ALA A 228 7.34 -25.34 -4.29
C ALA A 228 7.90 -24.19 -5.14
N TYR A 229 8.73 -24.53 -6.12
CA TYR A 229 9.24 -23.57 -7.08
C TYR A 229 8.89 -24.02 -8.49
N SER A 230 8.58 -23.06 -9.34
CA SER A 230 8.68 -23.27 -10.77
C SER A 230 10.14 -23.17 -11.24
N THR A 231 10.49 -23.98 -12.23
CA THR A 231 11.74 -23.93 -12.99
C THR A 231 11.36 -23.57 -14.42
N ASN A 232 11.89 -22.49 -14.99
CA ASN A 232 11.39 -21.96 -16.26
C ASN A 232 12.53 -21.56 -17.19
N ASP A 233 12.44 -21.92 -18.48
CA ASP A 233 13.23 -21.30 -19.54
C ASP A 233 12.55 -20.02 -20.04
N THR A 234 12.64 -18.96 -19.22
CA THR A 234 12.01 -17.68 -19.51
C THR A 234 12.73 -16.92 -20.62
N LYS A 235 11.97 -16.56 -21.66
CA LYS A 235 12.39 -15.71 -22.77
C LYS A 235 11.59 -14.42 -22.80
N GLN A 236 12.16 -13.42 -23.47
CA GLN A 236 11.52 -12.14 -23.69
C GLN A 236 11.56 -11.82 -25.19
N GLY A 237 10.39 -11.50 -25.74
CA GLY A 237 10.21 -11.03 -27.10
C GLY A 237 9.93 -9.53 -27.10
N PHE A 238 10.70 -8.78 -27.89
CA PHE A 238 10.50 -7.34 -28.04
C PHE A 238 9.80 -7.07 -29.37
N HIS A 239 8.65 -6.42 -29.32
CA HIS A 239 7.94 -5.93 -30.50
C HIS A 239 7.63 -6.99 -31.57
N ILE A 240 7.51 -8.26 -31.16
CA ILE A 240 7.30 -9.39 -32.07
C ILE A 240 5.95 -9.26 -32.79
N ASN A 241 4.90 -8.92 -32.03
CA ASN A 241 3.52 -8.86 -32.54
C ASN A 241 2.92 -7.45 -32.50
N ASP A 242 3.46 -6.55 -31.66
CA ASP A 242 2.96 -5.20 -31.47
C ASP A 242 4.13 -4.26 -31.09
N PRO A 243 4.31 -3.11 -31.77
CA PRO A 243 5.41 -2.18 -31.52
C PRO A 243 5.41 -1.59 -30.11
N ASP A 244 4.31 -1.64 -29.37
CA ASP A 244 4.22 -1.13 -27.99
C ASP A 244 4.19 -2.26 -26.95
N ARG A 245 4.42 -3.51 -27.36
CA ARG A 245 4.38 -4.68 -26.46
C ARG A 245 5.72 -5.38 -26.34
N ILE A 246 6.07 -5.66 -25.09
CA ILE A 246 7.08 -6.64 -24.70
C ILE A 246 6.35 -7.89 -24.21
N GLU A 247 6.71 -9.05 -24.75
CA GLU A 247 6.16 -10.34 -24.38
C GLU A 247 7.16 -11.13 -23.54
N VAL A 248 6.69 -11.79 -22.49
CA VAL A 248 7.49 -12.72 -21.69
C VAL A 248 6.78 -14.06 -21.74
N PHE A 249 7.52 -15.12 -22.08
CA PHE A 249 7.01 -16.48 -22.21
C PHE A 249 8.06 -17.49 -21.77
N ASP A 250 7.62 -18.68 -21.38
CA ASP A 250 8.51 -19.78 -20.99
C ASP A 250 8.47 -20.86 -22.08
N ASN A 251 9.63 -21.27 -22.59
CA ASN A 251 9.72 -22.36 -23.57
C ASN A 251 9.43 -23.73 -22.94
N SER A 252 9.84 -23.89 -21.68
CA SER A 252 9.55 -25.02 -20.84
C SER A 252 9.37 -24.55 -19.40
N SER A 253 8.57 -25.30 -18.65
CA SER A 253 8.34 -25.05 -17.24
C SER A 253 8.05 -26.35 -16.51
N ASP A 254 8.69 -26.54 -15.36
CA ASP A 254 8.46 -27.66 -14.45
C ASP A 254 8.30 -27.14 -13.02
N ILE A 255 7.94 -28.04 -12.08
CA ILE A 255 7.76 -27.75 -10.66
C ILE A 255 8.63 -28.70 -9.84
N VAL A 256 9.36 -28.13 -8.87
CA VAL A 256 10.10 -28.88 -7.87
C VAL A 256 9.73 -28.42 -6.47
N VAL A 257 9.87 -29.30 -5.48
CA VAL A 257 9.63 -28.96 -4.08
C VAL A 257 10.94 -29.01 -3.32
N TYR A 258 11.30 -27.92 -2.68
CA TYR A 258 12.45 -27.85 -1.80
C TYR A 258 12.02 -28.19 -0.37
N ASP A 259 12.65 -29.19 0.25
CA ASP A 259 12.60 -29.49 1.68
C ASP A 259 13.71 -28.73 2.40
N ILE A 260 13.32 -27.72 3.17
CA ILE A 260 14.24 -26.82 3.88
C ILE A 260 14.88 -27.50 5.08
N GLU A 261 14.26 -28.54 5.65
CA GLU A 261 14.81 -29.22 6.83
C GLU A 261 15.92 -30.20 6.45
N ASN A 262 15.74 -30.91 5.33
CA ASN A 262 16.66 -31.93 4.87
C ASN A 262 17.64 -31.42 3.80
N TYR A 263 17.46 -30.20 3.30
CA TYR A 263 18.24 -29.62 2.21
C TYR A 263 18.12 -30.41 0.90
N GLU A 264 16.92 -30.91 0.60
CA GLU A 264 16.66 -31.80 -0.52
C GLU A 264 15.66 -31.23 -1.52
N ILE A 265 15.88 -31.54 -2.80
CA ILE A 265 14.91 -31.26 -3.85
C ILE A 265 14.12 -32.52 -4.14
N ILE A 266 12.82 -32.44 -3.90
CA ILE A 266 11.85 -33.47 -4.20
C ILE A 266 11.30 -33.20 -5.60
N THR A 267 11.51 -34.17 -6.49
CA THR A 267 10.98 -34.16 -7.86
C THR A 267 9.99 -35.30 -8.05
N SER A 268 9.14 -35.18 -9.07
CA SER A 268 8.22 -36.23 -9.50
C SER A 268 8.14 -36.20 -11.02
N PRO A 269 8.13 -37.36 -11.72
CA PRO A 269 7.96 -37.39 -13.18
C PRO A 269 6.64 -36.75 -13.67
N LEU A 270 5.67 -36.54 -12.78
CA LEU A 270 4.43 -35.82 -13.08
C LEU A 270 4.57 -34.30 -13.08
N LEU A 271 5.66 -33.78 -12.50
CA LEU A 271 5.89 -32.35 -12.25
C LEU A 271 7.23 -31.85 -12.78
N PHE A 272 8.18 -32.74 -13.05
CA PHE A 272 9.54 -32.41 -13.48
C PHE A 272 10.03 -33.40 -14.53
N SER A 273 10.57 -32.87 -15.63
CA SER A 273 11.07 -33.67 -16.74
C SER A 273 12.55 -33.36 -17.00
N ASN A 274 13.39 -34.40 -17.02
CA ASN A 274 14.83 -34.27 -17.33
C ASN A 274 15.09 -33.96 -18.83
N SER A 275 14.06 -33.60 -19.59
CA SER A 275 14.07 -33.47 -21.04
C SER A 275 13.65 -32.06 -21.49
N SER A 276 14.17 -31.04 -20.80
CA SER A 276 14.13 -29.64 -21.24
C SER A 276 15.43 -29.23 -21.92
#